data_AF-A0A2S5CG75-F1
#
_entry.id   AF-A0A2S5CG75-F1
#
_cell.length_a   1.000
_cell.length_b   1.000
_cell.length_c   1.000
_cell.angle_alpha   90.00
_cell.angle_beta   90.00
_cell.angle_gamma   90.00
#
_symmetry.space_group_name_H-M   'P 1'
#
loop_
_entity.id
_entity.type
_entity.pdbx_description
1 polymer ?
#
loop_
_entity_poly.entity_id
_entity_poly.type
_entity_poly.pdbx_seq_one_letter_code
_entity_poly.pdbx_strand_id
1 'polypeptide(L)'
;MFEVSEEYFFGDIKESLGVKDGSSILKNNKENKFVALCVEEGFNFLEPNIMLVKNGTLIKKIGRDLSGVKYPIKFFLRNSGDTKYTYLGDVTVEETKTAPRAVKSRLQNFSKINPKDISRLVYLTMPELV
;
A
#
# COMPACT_ATOMS: atom_id res chain seq x y z
N MET A 1 13.90 -14.73 3.84
CA MET A 1 12.86 -14.22 4.76
C MET A 1 13.19 -12.76 5.02
N PHE A 2 12.22 -11.84 5.03
CA PHE A 2 12.49 -10.42 5.30
C PHE A 2 12.56 -10.18 6.81
N GLU A 3 13.49 -9.35 7.25
CA GLU A 3 13.75 -9.02 8.65
C GLU A 3 13.26 -7.60 8.95
N VAL A 4 12.58 -7.42 10.08
CA VAL A 4 11.97 -6.13 10.44
C VAL A 4 13.08 -5.09 10.61
N SER A 5 12.82 -3.88 10.12
CA SER A 5 13.74 -2.74 10.08
C SER A 5 14.93 -2.88 9.12
N GLU A 6 15.06 -4.00 8.39
CA GLU A 6 16.07 -4.14 7.34
C GLU A 6 15.63 -3.49 6.02
N GLU A 7 16.62 -3.05 5.25
CA GLU A 7 16.43 -2.35 3.99
C GLU A 7 16.67 -3.25 2.77
N TYR A 8 15.78 -3.14 1.77
CA TYR A 8 15.84 -3.94 0.56
C TYR A 8 15.65 -3.06 -0.69
N PHE A 9 16.35 -3.39 -1.77
CA PHE A 9 16.03 -2.78 -3.06
C PHE A 9 14.70 -3.32 -3.59
N PHE A 10 13.99 -2.48 -4.33
CA PHE A 10 12.70 -2.86 -4.91
C PHE A 10 12.80 -4.07 -5.87
N GLY A 11 13.93 -4.23 -6.55
CA GLY A 11 14.22 -5.40 -7.39
C GLY A 11 14.22 -6.68 -6.58
N ASP A 12 14.99 -6.71 -5.49
CA ASP A 12 15.17 -7.86 -4.62
C ASP A 12 13.86 -8.26 -3.93
N ILE A 13 13.04 -7.27 -3.54
CA ILE A 13 11.69 -7.52 -2.99
C ILE A 13 10.83 -8.27 -4.00
N LYS A 14 10.77 -7.78 -5.24
CA LYS A 14 9.98 -8.39 -6.32
C LYS A 14 10.45 -9.81 -6.63
N GLU A 15 11.76 -10.00 -6.76
CA GLU A 15 12.36 -11.31 -7.02
C GLU A 15 12.02 -12.31 -5.91
N SER A 16 12.25 -11.91 -4.66
CA SER A 16 11.99 -12.75 -3.47
C SER A 16 10.51 -13.14 -3.33
N LEU A 17 9.60 -12.30 -3.81
CA LEU A 17 8.15 -12.54 -3.78
C LEU A 17 7.59 -13.17 -5.07
N GLY A 18 8.44 -13.42 -6.07
CA GLY A 18 8.05 -13.99 -7.36
C GLY A 18 7.17 -13.06 -8.21
N VAL A 19 7.33 -11.74 -8.06
CA VAL A 19 6.53 -10.71 -8.75
C VAL A 19 7.31 -10.15 -9.94
N LYS A 20 6.73 -10.20 -11.14
CA LYS A 20 7.35 -9.64 -12.36
C LYS A 20 7.05 -8.16 -12.53
N ASP A 21 5.78 -7.78 -12.33
CA ASP A 21 5.27 -6.45 -12.60
C ASP A 21 4.60 -5.84 -11.36
N GLY A 22 4.80 -4.54 -11.14
CA GLY A 22 4.20 -3.82 -10.02
C GLY A 22 5.02 -2.58 -9.64
N SER A 23 4.35 -1.59 -9.05
CA SER A 23 4.97 -0.38 -8.50
C SER A 23 4.83 -0.37 -6.99
N SER A 24 3.67 0.03 -6.46
CA SER A 24 3.49 0.18 -5.02
C SER A 24 2.67 -0.93 -4.37
N ILE A 25 2.02 -1.75 -5.16
CA ILE A 25 1.19 -2.87 -4.71
C ILE A 25 1.58 -4.08 -5.53
N LEU A 26 2.16 -5.07 -4.88
CA LEU A 26 2.73 -6.25 -5.53
C LEU A 26 1.74 -7.42 -5.47
N LYS A 27 1.51 -8.01 -6.64
CA LYS A 27 0.66 -9.19 -6.80
C LYS A 27 1.45 -10.31 -7.45
N ASN A 28 1.49 -11.46 -6.81
CA ASN A 28 1.99 -12.68 -7.43
C ASN A 28 0.92 -13.21 -8.39
N ASN A 29 1.16 -13.07 -9.69
CA ASN A 29 0.20 -13.46 -10.73
C ASN A 29 0.03 -14.98 -10.86
N LYS A 30 1.02 -15.79 -10.45
CA LYS A 30 0.90 -17.27 -10.47
C LYS A 30 -0.09 -17.75 -9.42
N GLU A 31 -0.06 -17.15 -8.23
CA GLU A 31 -0.94 -17.50 -7.12
C GLU A 31 -2.22 -16.65 -7.09
N ASN A 32 -2.28 -15.63 -7.95
CA ASN A 32 -3.34 -14.63 -7.97
C ASN A 32 -3.55 -13.93 -6.59
N LYS A 33 -2.45 -13.73 -5.84
CA LYS A 33 -2.47 -13.17 -4.47
C LYS A 33 -1.68 -11.87 -4.37
N PHE A 34 -2.15 -10.94 -3.55
CA PHE A 34 -1.34 -9.81 -3.12
C PHE A 34 -0.27 -10.30 -2.16
N VAL A 35 0.92 -9.74 -2.24
CA VAL A 35 2.06 -10.23 -1.45
C VAL A 35 2.77 -9.11 -0.71
N ALA A 36 2.74 -7.87 -1.24
CA ALA A 36 3.34 -6.74 -0.55
C ALA A 36 2.72 -5.39 -0.94
N LEU A 37 2.89 -4.43 -0.05
CA LEU A 37 2.76 -3.00 -0.30
C LEU A 37 4.15 -2.37 -0.17
N CYS A 38 4.60 -1.67 -1.21
CA CYS A 38 5.85 -0.94 -1.27
C CYS A 38 5.52 0.54 -1.46
N VAL A 39 5.63 1.33 -0.40
CA VAL A 39 5.10 2.69 -0.39
C VAL A 39 6.17 3.71 -0.04
N GLU A 40 6.01 4.91 -0.57
CA GLU A 40 6.83 6.07 -0.20
C GLU A 40 6.11 6.85 0.90
N GLU A 41 6.88 7.26 1.90
CA GLU A 41 6.40 8.06 3.02
C GLU A 41 5.76 9.37 2.51
N GLY A 42 4.64 9.76 3.13
CA GLY A 42 3.94 11.01 2.84
C GLY A 42 3.17 11.08 1.51
N PHE A 43 3.41 10.18 0.54
CA PHE A 43 2.75 10.24 -0.77
C PHE A 43 1.46 9.42 -0.87
N ASN A 44 1.35 8.37 -0.04
CA ASN A 44 0.26 7.39 -0.11
C ASN A 44 -0.44 7.15 1.23
N PHE A 45 -0.06 7.83 2.32
CA PHE A 45 -0.71 7.65 3.63
C PHE A 45 -1.30 8.96 4.12
N LEU A 46 -2.52 8.86 4.65
CA LEU A 46 -3.16 9.95 5.38
C LEU A 46 -2.81 9.92 6.86
N GLU A 47 -2.81 8.70 7.41
CA GLU A 47 -2.46 8.29 8.76
C GLU A 47 -1.67 6.98 8.64
N PRO A 48 -0.90 6.54 9.66
CA PRO A 48 -0.08 5.33 9.57
C PRO A 48 -0.82 4.09 9.08
N ASN A 49 -2.12 4.00 9.37
CA ASN A 49 -3.01 2.89 9.03
C ASN A 49 -4.01 3.20 7.89
N ILE A 50 -3.95 4.39 7.25
CA ILE A 50 -4.89 4.77 6.18
C ILE A 50 -4.12 5.08 4.90
N MET A 51 -4.13 4.12 3.99
CA MET A 51 -3.51 4.25 2.67
C MET A 51 -4.49 4.88 1.67
N LEU A 52 -4.00 5.87 0.93
CA LEU A 52 -4.63 6.56 -0.17
C LEU A 52 -4.30 5.85 -1.48
N VAL A 53 -5.35 5.43 -2.20
CA VAL A 53 -5.20 4.81 -3.52
C VAL A 53 -5.64 5.80 -4.57
N LYS A 54 -4.70 6.25 -5.42
CA LYS A 54 -4.94 7.25 -6.45
C LYS A 54 -5.82 6.73 -7.60
N ASN A 55 -6.38 7.65 -8.39
CA ASN A 55 -7.15 7.34 -9.58
C ASN A 55 -6.22 6.91 -10.73
N GLY A 56 -6.43 5.68 -11.20
CA GLY A 56 -5.77 5.10 -12.38
C GLY A 56 -6.38 3.73 -12.68
N THR A 57 -6.50 3.33 -13.93
CA THR A 57 -7.31 2.14 -14.33
C THR A 57 -6.80 0.84 -13.67
N LEU A 58 -5.48 0.62 -13.67
CA LEU A 58 -4.83 -0.49 -12.96
C LEU A 58 -4.98 -0.38 -11.44
N ILE A 59 -4.82 0.82 -10.90
CA ILE A 59 -4.87 1.10 -9.46
C ILE A 59 -6.30 0.93 -8.90
N LYS A 60 -7.33 1.26 -9.67
CA LYS A 60 -8.74 1.05 -9.33
C LYS A 60 -9.07 -0.44 -9.18
N LYS A 61 -8.55 -1.28 -10.08
CA LYS A 61 -8.72 -2.74 -10.02
C LYS A 61 -8.00 -3.30 -8.80
N ILE A 62 -6.72 -2.96 -8.63
CA ILE A 62 -5.92 -3.40 -7.49
C ILE A 62 -6.55 -2.99 -6.15
N GLY A 63 -6.98 -1.74 -6.03
CA GLY A 63 -7.62 -1.26 -4.82
C GLY A 63 -8.94 -1.95 -4.51
N ARG A 64 -9.69 -2.41 -5.53
CA ARG A 64 -10.88 -3.24 -5.36
C ARG A 64 -10.49 -4.64 -4.92
N ASP A 65 -9.50 -5.23 -5.55
CA ASP A 65 -9.06 -6.58 -5.22
C ASP A 65 -8.46 -6.64 -3.80
N LEU A 66 -7.82 -5.56 -3.33
CA LEU A 66 -7.34 -5.41 -1.93
C LEU A 66 -8.48 -5.49 -0.91
N SER A 67 -9.71 -5.09 -1.24
CA SER A 67 -10.83 -5.20 -0.29
C SER A 67 -11.25 -6.64 0.00
N GLY A 68 -10.82 -7.59 -0.85
CA GLY A 68 -11.05 -9.02 -0.65
C GLY A 68 -9.89 -9.74 0.04
N VAL A 69 -8.79 -9.04 0.34
CA VAL A 69 -7.62 -9.63 0.98
C VAL A 69 -7.88 -9.79 2.47
N LYS A 70 -7.96 -11.03 2.92
CA LYS A 70 -8.16 -11.41 4.34
C LYS A 70 -6.94 -12.10 4.95
N TYR A 71 -5.77 -11.89 4.35
CA TYR A 71 -4.52 -12.49 4.78
C TYR A 71 -3.44 -11.40 4.88
N PRO A 72 -2.40 -11.62 5.71
CA PRO A 72 -1.32 -10.66 5.87
C PRO A 72 -0.54 -10.49 4.56
N ILE A 73 -0.11 -9.26 4.28
CA ILE A 73 0.77 -8.90 3.16
C ILE A 73 1.96 -8.10 3.69
N LYS A 74 3.11 -8.23 3.04
CA LYS A 74 4.34 -7.58 3.51
C LYS A 74 4.26 -6.06 3.37
N PHE A 75 4.75 -5.31 4.35
CA PHE A 75 4.76 -3.86 4.31
C PHE A 75 6.19 -3.32 4.24
N PHE A 76 6.43 -2.55 3.19
CA PHE A 76 7.72 -1.93 2.90
C PHE A 76 7.52 -0.42 2.75
N LEU A 77 8.28 0.37 3.49
CA LEU A 77 8.24 1.83 3.47
C LEU A 77 9.59 2.36 3.02
N ARG A 78 9.61 3.37 2.14
CA ARG A 78 10.82 4.15 1.85
C ARG A 78 10.60 5.62 2.15
N ASN A 79 11.64 6.34 2.54
CA ASN A 79 11.56 7.80 2.60
C ASN A 79 11.58 8.38 1.18
N SER A 80 11.13 9.63 1.05
CA SER A 80 11.15 10.32 -0.24
C SER A 80 12.60 10.55 -0.69
N GLY A 81 12.91 10.14 -1.92
CA GLY A 81 14.26 10.22 -2.48
C GLY A 81 15.13 8.96 -2.28
N ASP A 82 14.72 8.03 -1.41
CA ASP A 82 15.50 6.82 -1.15
C ASP A 82 15.30 5.76 -2.25
N THR A 83 16.31 4.92 -2.44
CA THR A 83 16.29 3.81 -3.41
C THR A 83 15.91 2.47 -2.80
N LYS A 84 15.96 2.37 -1.46
CA LYS A 84 15.65 1.17 -0.69
C LYS A 84 14.37 1.35 0.11
N TYR A 85 13.74 0.23 0.45
CA TYR A 85 12.58 0.17 1.32
C TYR A 85 12.92 -0.59 2.60
N THR A 86 12.52 -0.06 3.73
CA THR A 86 12.54 -0.71 5.04
C THR A 86 11.34 -1.65 5.17
N TYR A 87 11.57 -2.90 5.54
CA TYR A 87 10.49 -3.83 5.88
C TYR A 87 9.98 -3.55 7.30
N LEU A 88 8.68 -3.32 7.43
CA LEU A 88 8.06 -2.97 8.71
C LEU A 88 7.22 -4.11 9.31
N GLY A 89 7.14 -5.26 8.64
CA GLY A 89 6.32 -6.40 9.06
C GLY A 89 5.17 -6.67 8.10
N ASP A 90 4.25 -7.54 8.52
CA ASP A 90 3.07 -7.88 7.73
C ASP A 90 1.86 -7.03 8.18
N VAL A 91 1.10 -6.53 7.21
CA VAL A 91 -0.14 -5.76 7.42
C VAL A 91 -1.34 -6.53 6.91
N THR A 92 -2.52 -6.29 7.49
CA THR A 92 -3.78 -6.85 7.00
C THR A 92 -4.71 -5.73 6.54
N VAL A 93 -5.46 -5.94 5.47
CA VAL A 93 -6.50 -4.99 5.04
C VAL A 93 -7.76 -5.24 5.86
N GLU A 94 -8.16 -4.27 6.68
CA GLU A 94 -9.39 -4.36 7.48
C GLU A 94 -10.61 -4.02 6.64
N GLU A 95 -10.58 -2.85 6.00
CA GLU A 95 -11.66 -2.37 5.16
C GLU A 95 -11.17 -1.44 4.06
N THR A 96 -12.03 -1.22 3.05
CA THR A 96 -11.78 -0.19 2.05
C THR A 96 -13.03 0.67 1.85
N LYS A 97 -12.85 1.98 1.71
CA LYS A 97 -13.95 2.91 1.45
C LYS A 97 -13.74 3.63 0.12
N THR A 98 -14.71 3.56 -0.77
CA THR A 98 -14.60 4.10 -2.14
C THR A 98 -14.98 5.59 -2.20
N ALA A 99 -14.33 6.33 -3.10
CA ALA A 99 -14.68 7.70 -3.45
C ALA A 99 -16.11 7.81 -4.05
N PRO A 100 -16.75 9.00 -4.03
CA PRO A 100 -16.24 10.26 -3.49
C PRO A 100 -16.62 10.51 -2.02
N ARG A 101 -17.67 9.87 -1.48
CA ARG A 101 -18.26 10.26 -0.18
C ARG A 101 -17.31 10.07 1.01
N ALA A 102 -16.68 8.90 1.12
CA ALA A 102 -15.76 8.60 2.20
C ALA A 102 -14.43 9.38 2.10
N VAL A 103 -14.00 9.65 0.87
CA VAL A 103 -12.75 10.37 0.59
C VAL A 103 -12.91 11.87 0.84
N LYS A 104 -13.98 12.50 0.32
CA LYS A 104 -14.20 13.95 0.47
C LYS A 104 -14.28 14.38 1.93
N SER A 105 -15.04 13.66 2.75
CA SER A 105 -15.20 13.99 4.18
C SER A 105 -13.88 13.89 4.95
N ARG A 106 -13.07 12.85 4.69
CA ARG A 106 -11.81 12.64 5.41
C ARG A 106 -10.69 13.58 4.98
N LEU A 107 -10.66 14.00 3.71
CA LEU A 107 -9.62 14.85 3.15
C LEU A 107 -9.89 16.36 3.28
N GLN A 108 -11.02 16.78 3.85
CA GLN A 108 -11.37 18.20 4.00
C GLN A 108 -10.29 19.05 4.68
N ASN A 109 -9.57 18.46 5.64
CA ASN A 109 -8.52 19.14 6.41
C ASN A 109 -7.12 19.05 5.77
N PHE A 110 -6.99 18.40 4.61
CA PHE A 110 -5.70 18.15 3.97
C PHE A 110 -5.59 18.97 2.68
N SER A 111 -5.19 20.23 2.82
CA SER A 111 -5.14 21.21 1.71
C SER A 111 -4.22 20.82 0.54
N LYS A 112 -3.24 19.93 0.78
CA LYS A 112 -2.30 19.45 -0.25
C LYS A 112 -2.80 18.25 -1.06
N ILE A 113 -3.92 17.63 -0.66
CA ILE A 113 -4.42 16.41 -1.30
C ILE A 113 -5.74 16.72 -1.99
N ASN A 114 -5.77 16.61 -3.32
CA ASN A 114 -6.99 16.78 -4.09
C ASN A 114 -7.86 15.52 -4.01
N PRO A 115 -9.08 15.58 -3.44
CA PRO A 115 -9.94 14.40 -3.28
C PRO A 115 -10.35 13.76 -4.61
N LYS A 116 -10.32 14.51 -5.72
CA LYS A 116 -10.62 13.97 -7.06
C LYS A 116 -9.55 13.01 -7.57
N ASP A 117 -8.35 13.06 -7.00
CA ASP A 117 -7.24 12.20 -7.43
C ASP A 117 -7.23 10.88 -6.67
N ILE A 118 -8.12 10.70 -5.69
CA ILE A 118 -8.19 9.50 -4.85
C ILE A 118 -9.40 8.65 -5.24
N SER A 119 -9.15 7.36 -5.46
CA SER A 119 -10.15 6.33 -5.78
C SER A 119 -10.77 5.73 -4.53
N ARG A 120 -9.96 5.49 -3.48
CA ARG A 120 -10.39 4.85 -2.23
C ARG A 120 -9.41 5.09 -1.09
N LEU A 121 -9.91 4.85 0.12
CA LEU A 121 -9.14 4.68 1.35
C LEU A 121 -9.03 3.18 1.64
N VAL A 122 -7.85 2.71 2.03
CA VAL A 122 -7.59 1.34 2.48
C VAL A 122 -7.11 1.43 3.93
N TYR A 123 -7.84 0.77 4.83
CA TYR A 123 -7.54 0.72 6.25
C TYR A 123 -6.73 -0.53 6.53
N LEU A 124 -5.58 -0.35 7.17
CA LEU A 124 -4.61 -1.41 7.44
C LEU A 124 -4.47 -1.64 8.94
N THR A 125 -4.44 -2.89 9.37
CA THR A 125 -3.87 -3.25 10.66
C THR A 125 -2.35 -3.23 10.50
N MET A 126 -1.69 -2.30 11.19
CA MET A 126 -0.23 -2.20 11.18
C MET A 126 0.37 -3.24 12.13
N PRO A 127 1.55 -3.81 11.82
CA PRO A 127 2.29 -4.62 12.78
C PRO A 127 2.63 -3.76 14.01
N GLU A 128 2.61 -4.36 15.20
CA GLU A 128 3.13 -3.71 16.40
C GLU A 128 4.62 -3.46 16.19
N LEU A 129 5.02 -2.19 16.10
CA LEU A 129 6.42 -1.81 16.09
C LEU A 129 6.93 -1.98 17.53
N VAL A 130 7.78 -2.99 17.74
CA VAL A 130 8.44 -3.26 19.04
C VAL A 130 9.57 -2.27 19.26
#